data_AF-A0A377XDG5-F1
#
_entry.id   AF-A0A377XDG5-F1
#
_cell.length_a   1.000
_cell.length_b   1.000
_cell.length_c   1.000
_cell.angle_alpha   90.00
_cell.angle_beta   90.00
_cell.angle_gamma   90.00
#
_symmetry.space_group_name_H-M   'P 1'
#
loop_
_entity.id
_entity.type
_entity.pdbx_description
1 polymer ?
#
loop_
_entity_poly.entity_id
_entity_poly.type
_entity_poly.pdbx_seq_one_letter_code
_entity_poly.pdbx_strand_id
1 'polypeptide(L)'
;MKNLLGDRVKEVRLTHRLTDTPAIVTTDADEMSTQMAKLFAAAGQAAPEVKYIFELNPAHQLVKRAADTQDDAQFGEWVELLLDQALLAERGTLEDPNQFIRRMNQLLAS
;
A
#
# COMPACT_ATOMS: atom_id res chain seq x y z
N MET A 1 -12.27 0.82 1.34
CA MET A 1 -10.82 1.11 1.33
C MET A 1 -10.48 2.48 1.91
N LYS A 2 -10.92 3.61 1.34
CA LYS A 2 -10.59 4.94 1.88
C LYS A 2 -10.96 5.11 3.37
N ASN A 3 -12.16 4.68 3.77
CA ASN A 3 -12.57 4.71 5.18
C ASN A 3 -11.73 3.80 6.09
N LEU A 4 -11.24 2.68 5.57
CA LEU A 4 -10.44 1.71 6.32
C LEU A 4 -9.00 2.22 6.52
N LEU A 5 -8.43 2.87 5.50
CA LEU A 5 -7.06 3.38 5.54
C LEU A 5 -6.96 4.76 6.21
N GLY A 6 -8.03 5.55 6.22
CA GLY A 6 -8.06 6.87 6.84
C GLY A 6 -6.92 7.77 6.34
N ASP A 7 -6.22 8.39 7.28
CA ASP A 7 -5.14 9.35 7.00
C ASP A 7 -3.78 8.70 6.66
N ARG A 8 -3.70 7.36 6.63
CA ARG A 8 -2.47 6.65 6.25
C ARG A 8 -2.14 6.81 4.76
N VAL A 9 -3.16 7.07 3.95
CA VAL A 9 -3.01 7.37 2.52
C VAL A 9 -3.69 8.70 2.23
N LYS A 10 -3.10 9.48 1.33
CA LYS A 10 -3.70 10.74 0.86
C LYS A 10 -4.99 10.46 0.10
N GLU A 11 -4.95 9.48 -0.79
CA GLU A 11 -6.04 9.13 -1.66
C GLU A 11 -5.96 7.68 -2.11
N VAL A 12 -7.10 7.11 -2.50
CA VAL A 12 -7.19 5.81 -3.15
C VAL A 12 -7.75 6.01 -4.55
N ARG A 13 -7.04 5.55 -5.58
CA ARG A 13 -7.43 5.68 -6.99
C ARG A 13 -7.38 4.33 -7.70
N LEU A 14 -8.10 4.21 -8.80
CA LEU A 14 -7.95 3.09 -9.74
C LEU A 14 -7.00 3.50 -10.86
N THR A 15 -6.22 2.55 -11.35
CA THR A 15 -5.25 2.77 -12.44
C THR A 15 -5.24 1.61 -13.41
N HIS A 16 -5.13 1.91 -14.71
CA HIS A 16 -5.09 0.91 -15.78
C HIS A 16 -3.70 0.71 -16.37
N ARG A 17 -2.69 1.40 -15.83
CA ARG A 17 -1.30 1.31 -16.30
C ARG A 17 -0.56 0.07 -15.79
N LEU A 18 -1.16 -0.66 -14.84
CA LEU A 18 -0.60 -1.83 -14.21
C LEU A 18 -1.04 -3.11 -14.93
N THR A 19 -0.11 -4.04 -15.14
CA THR A 19 -0.38 -5.37 -15.70
C THR A 19 -0.46 -6.42 -14.59
N ASP A 20 0.69 -6.90 -14.12
CA ASP A 20 0.77 -8.04 -13.18
C ASP A 20 0.82 -7.58 -11.71
N THR A 21 0.91 -6.27 -11.48
CA THR A 21 0.94 -5.70 -10.13
C THR A 21 -0.48 -5.32 -9.68
N PRO A 22 -0.92 -5.76 -8.49
CA PRO A 22 -2.27 -5.46 -8.00
C PRO A 22 -2.43 -4.01 -7.53
N ALA A 23 -1.39 -3.42 -6.95
CA ALA A 23 -1.44 -2.08 -6.41
C ALA A 23 -0.04 -1.45 -6.36
N ILE A 24 0.01 -0.12 -6.42
CA ILE A 24 1.24 0.67 -6.21
C ILE A 24 0.91 1.87 -5.32
N VAL A 25 1.96 2.48 -4.78
CA VAL A 25 1.87 3.78 -4.13
C VAL A 25 2.65 4.80 -4.93
N THR A 26 2.13 6.02 -4.99
CA THR A 26 2.79 7.16 -5.63
C THR A 26 2.74 8.38 -4.72
N THR A 27 3.46 9.43 -5.09
CA THR A 27 3.39 10.75 -4.45
C THR A 27 3.12 11.79 -5.53
N ASP A 28 2.48 12.90 -5.18
CA ASP A 28 2.36 14.02 -6.11
C ASP A 28 3.72 14.70 -6.34
N ALA A 29 3.89 15.34 -7.49
CA ALA A 29 5.19 15.90 -7.91
C ALA A 29 5.75 16.96 -6.94
N ASP A 30 4.87 17.72 -6.28
CA ASP A 30 5.23 18.80 -5.36
C ASP A 30 5.26 18.35 -3.87
N GLU A 31 5.12 17.04 -3.61
CA GLU A 31 5.10 16.48 -2.25
C GLU A 31 6.37 15.72 -1.90
N MET A 32 6.55 15.45 -0.60
CA MET A 32 7.67 14.65 -0.10
C MET A 32 7.64 13.25 -0.74
N SER A 33 8.68 12.91 -1.49
CA SER A 33 8.83 11.59 -2.10
C SER A 33 9.58 10.66 -1.18
N THR A 34 9.50 9.35 -1.44
CA THR A 34 10.25 8.34 -0.71
C THR A 34 11.76 8.56 -0.80
N GLN A 35 12.25 9.01 -1.96
CA GLN A 35 13.66 9.33 -2.16
C GLN A 35 14.07 10.56 -1.35
N MET A 36 13.24 11.61 -1.32
CA MET A 36 13.50 12.80 -0.50
C MET A 36 13.52 12.43 0.99
N ALA A 37 12.56 11.65 1.48
CA ALA A 37 12.54 11.18 2.87
C ALA A 37 13.82 10.39 3.23
N LYS A 38 14.32 9.54 2.33
CA LYS A 38 15.60 8.83 2.51
C LYS A 38 16.80 9.79 2.62
N LEU A 39 16.82 10.88 1.84
CA LEU A 39 17.87 11.89 1.92
C LEU A 39 17.85 12.64 3.26
N PHE A 40 16.67 12.99 3.77
CA PHE A 40 16.53 13.59 5.11
C PHE A 40 17.10 12.67 6.20
N ALA A 41 16.71 11.40 6.18
CA ALA A 41 17.21 10.41 7.14
C ALA A 41 18.74 10.24 7.04
N ALA A 42 19.30 10.20 5.83
CA ALA A 42 20.74 10.11 5.60
C ALA A 42 21.49 11.37 6.10
N ALA A 43 20.85 12.54 6.07
CA ALA A 43 21.37 13.78 6.63
C ALA A 43 21.17 13.90 8.16
N GLY A 44 20.63 12.86 8.82
CA GLY A 44 20.32 12.87 10.25
C GLY A 44 19.17 13.81 10.64
N GLN A 45 18.37 14.25 9.66
CA GLN A 45 17.20 15.09 9.87
C GLN A 45 15.94 14.23 9.99
N ALA A 46 14.97 14.68 10.79
CA ALA A 46 13.65 14.08 10.79
C ALA A 46 13.00 14.31 9.40
N ALA A 47 12.70 13.21 8.70
CA ALA A 47 11.99 13.27 7.44
C ALA A 47 10.50 13.60 7.70
N PRO A 48 9.89 14.53 6.96
CA PRO A 48 8.45 14.69 6.97
C PRO A 48 7.73 13.40 6.54
N GLU A 49 6.50 13.22 7.01
CA GLU A 49 5.68 12.08 6.64
C GLU A 49 5.39 12.09 5.12
N VAL A 50 5.61 10.96 4.46
CA VAL A 50 5.25 10.78 3.05
C VAL A 50 3.79 10.35 2.97
N LYS A 51 2.95 11.20 2.40
CA LYS A 51 1.54 10.89 2.17
C LYS A 51 1.35 10.26 0.78
N TYR A 52 1.25 8.93 0.76
CA TYR A 52 1.11 8.18 -0.49
C TYR A 52 -0.30 8.23 -1.06
N ILE A 53 -0.40 8.24 -2.39
CA ILE A 53 -1.60 7.92 -3.16
C ILE A 53 -1.57 6.41 -3.44
N PHE A 54 -2.60 5.69 -3.02
CA PHE A 54 -2.71 4.26 -3.22
C PHE A 54 -3.50 3.95 -4.49
N GLU A 55 -2.83 3.41 -5.50
CA GLU A 55 -3.43 3.10 -6.79
C GLU A 55 -3.65 1.59 -6.95
N LEU A 56 -4.86 1.19 -7.28
CA LEU A 56 -5.26 -0.20 -7.44
C LEU A 56 -5.49 -0.55 -8.91
N ASN A 57 -5.10 -1.76 -9.31
CA ASN A 57 -5.36 -2.32 -10.61
C ASN A 57 -6.68 -3.09 -10.63
N PRO A 58 -7.78 -2.54 -11.18
CA PRO A 58 -9.07 -3.23 -11.19
C PRO A 58 -9.08 -4.49 -12.06
N ALA A 59 -8.09 -4.68 -12.95
CA ALA A 59 -8.00 -5.88 -13.77
C ALA A 59 -7.40 -7.08 -13.01
N HIS A 60 -6.63 -6.82 -11.95
CA HIS A 60 -5.87 -7.84 -11.24
C HIS A 60 -6.76 -8.74 -10.36
N GLN A 61 -6.47 -10.05 -10.36
CA GLN A 61 -7.30 -11.05 -9.67
C GLN A 61 -7.38 -10.81 -8.15
N LEU A 62 -6.29 -10.42 -7.50
CA LEU A 62 -6.29 -10.10 -6.06
C LEU A 62 -7.16 -8.88 -5.72
N VAL A 63 -7.20 -7.87 -6.60
CA VAL A 63 -8.04 -6.67 -6.38
C VAL A 63 -9.51 -7.03 -6.53
N LYS A 64 -9.85 -7.86 -7.52
CA LYS A 64 -11.20 -8.40 -7.69
C LYS A 64 -11.61 -9.26 -6.50
N ARG A 65 -10.75 -10.19 -6.07
CA ARG A 65 -11.00 -11.04 -4.89
C ARG A 65 -11.23 -10.19 -3.63
N ALA A 66 -10.43 -9.16 -3.42
CA ALA A 66 -10.65 -8.21 -2.34
C ALA A 66 -12.03 -7.54 -2.48
N ALA A 67 -12.37 -7.00 -3.65
CA ALA A 67 -13.65 -6.33 -3.90
C ALA A 67 -14.88 -7.25 -3.74
N ASP A 68 -14.74 -8.54 -4.06
CA ASP A 68 -15.81 -9.54 -3.94
C ASP A 68 -15.95 -10.11 -2.52
N THR A 69 -15.00 -9.81 -1.62
CA THR A 69 -15.03 -10.26 -0.22
C THR A 69 -16.09 -9.48 0.56
N GLN A 70 -17.13 -10.18 1.04
CA GLN A 70 -18.24 -9.57 1.79
C GLN A 70 -17.96 -9.44 3.29
N ASP A 71 -17.06 -10.25 3.82
CA ASP A 71 -16.66 -10.16 5.23
C ASP A 71 -15.72 -8.95 5.43
N ASP A 72 -16.17 -7.97 6.22
CA ASP A 72 -15.45 -6.71 6.41
C ASP A 72 -14.04 -6.92 7.00
N ALA A 73 -13.86 -7.93 7.86
CA ALA A 73 -12.57 -8.23 8.47
C ALA A 73 -11.61 -8.82 7.43
N GLN A 74 -12.05 -9.80 6.64
CA GLN A 74 -11.26 -10.39 5.57
C GLN A 74 -10.98 -9.38 4.45
N PHE A 75 -11.95 -8.50 4.14
CA PHE A 75 -11.75 -7.38 3.23
C PHE A 75 -10.63 -6.45 3.74
N GLY A 76 -10.64 -6.14 5.04
CA GLY A 76 -9.58 -5.37 5.69
C GLY A 76 -8.21 -6.00 5.52
N GLU A 77 -8.09 -7.31 5.75
CA GLU A 77 -6.82 -8.02 5.56
C GLU A 77 -6.33 -7.97 4.11
N TRP A 78 -7.20 -8.08 3.12
CA TRP A 78 -6.82 -7.90 1.72
C TRP A 78 -6.30 -6.50 1.42
N VAL A 79 -6.98 -5.47 1.91
CA VAL A 79 -6.58 -4.06 1.68
C VAL A 79 -5.22 -3.79 2.30
N GLU A 80 -5.00 -4.24 3.53
CA GLU A 80 -3.71 -4.10 4.21
C GLU A 80 -2.60 -4.86 3.48
N LEU A 81 -2.85 -6.09 3.02
CA LEU A 81 -1.86 -6.86 2.26
C LEU A 81 -1.43 -6.12 0.99
N LEU A 82 -2.40 -5.59 0.24
CA LEU A 82 -2.14 -4.86 -1.01
C LEU A 82 -1.36 -3.57 -0.76
N LEU A 83 -1.67 -2.86 0.33
CA LEU A 83 -0.95 -1.65 0.71
C LEU A 83 0.49 -1.98 1.14
N ASP A 84 0.70 -3.01 1.96
CA ASP A 84 2.03 -3.44 2.37
C ASP A 84 2.88 -3.86 1.17
N GLN A 85 2.32 -4.59 0.20
CA GLN A 85 3.04 -4.94 -1.04
C GLN A 85 3.51 -3.69 -1.80
N ALA A 86 2.62 -2.71 -1.95
CA ALA A 86 2.94 -1.46 -2.63
C ALA A 86 4.00 -0.64 -1.87
N LEU A 87 3.87 -0.51 -0.55
CA LEU A 87 4.83 0.19 0.30
C LEU A 87 6.20 -0.50 0.30
N LEU A 88 6.23 -1.84 0.34
CA LEU A 88 7.48 -2.60 0.26
C LEU A 88 8.18 -2.36 -1.07
N ALA A 89 7.43 -2.37 -2.18
CA ALA A 89 7.98 -2.11 -3.51
C ALA A 89 8.57 -0.69 -3.63
N GLU A 90 7.90 0.31 -3.06
CA GLU A 90 8.34 1.72 -3.13
C GLU A 90 9.48 2.04 -2.15
N ARG A 91 9.33 1.63 -0.88
CA ARG A 91 10.29 1.96 0.19
C ARG A 91 11.48 1.02 0.21
N GLY A 92 11.30 -0.24 -0.22
CA GLY A 92 12.25 -1.34 -0.04
C GLY A 92 12.26 -1.92 1.37
N THR A 93 11.38 -1.45 2.26
CA THR A 93 11.23 -1.93 3.64
C THR A 93 9.81 -1.68 4.13
N LEU A 94 9.40 -2.44 5.15
CA LEU A 94 8.17 -2.22 5.90
C LEU A 94 8.47 -1.87 7.35
N GLU A 95 7.49 -1.26 8.03
CA GLU A 95 7.58 -0.94 9.45
C GLU A 95 7.44 -2.21 10.32
N ASP A 96 6.52 -3.10 9.96
CA ASP A 96 6.39 -4.42 10.59
C ASP A 96 6.37 -5.55 9.52
N PRO A 97 7.56 -6.04 9.09
CA PRO A 97 7.65 -7.16 8.17
C PRO A 97 6.99 -8.45 8.68
N ASN A 98 6.95 -8.66 10.00
CA ASN A 98 6.37 -9.88 10.58
C ASN A 98 4.84 -9.85 10.53
N GLN A 99 4.22 -8.68 10.70
CA GLN A 99 2.78 -8.51 10.49
C GLN A 99 2.41 -8.79 9.03
N PHE A 100 3.15 -8.23 8.08
CA PHE A 100 2.95 -8.50 6.65
C PHE A 100 3.02 -10.00 6.32
N ILE A 101 4.06 -10.70 6.79
CA ILE A 101 4.21 -12.15 6.57
C ILE A 101 3.06 -12.94 7.20
N ARG A 102 2.64 -12.61 8.43
CA ARG A 102 1.53 -13.28 9.10
C ARG A 102 0.22 -13.11 8.33
N ARG A 103 -0.08 -11.88 7.89
CA ARG A 103 -1.26 -11.56 7.06
C ARG A 103 -1.28 -12.33 5.76
N MET A 104 -0.15 -12.35 5.05
CA MET A 104 0.00 -13.12 3.82
C MET A 104 -0.25 -14.62 4.06
N ASN A 105 0.35 -15.19 5.09
CA ASN A 105 0.17 -16.61 5.42
C ASN A 105 -1.27 -16.95 5.79
N GLN A 106 -1.96 -16.08 6.52
CA GLN A 106 -3.36 -16.26 6.89
C GLN A 106 -4.28 -16.25 5.66
N LEU A 107 -4.05 -15.34 4.71
CA LEU A 107 -4.83 -15.26 3.46
C LEU A 107 -4.51 -16.38 2.47
N LEU A 108 -3.30 -16.94 2.51
CA LEU A 108 -2.93 -18.11 1.69
C LEU A 108 -3.50 -19.42 2.24
N ALA A 109 -3.72 -19.50 3.55
CA ALA A 109 -4.30 -20.67 4.20
C ALA A 109 -5.84 -20.69 4.18
N SER A 110 -6.48 -19.61 3.70
CA SER A 110 -7.94 -19.42 3.66
C SER A 110 -8.58 -19.82 2.34
#